data_AF-A0A661X0Z8-F1
#
_entry.id   AF-A0A661X0Z8-F1
#
_cell.length_a   1.000
_cell.length_b   1.000
_cell.length_c   1.000
_cell.angle_alpha   90.00
_cell.angle_beta   90.00
_cell.angle_gamma   90.00
#
_symmetry.space_group_name_H-M   'P 1'
#
loop_
_entity.id
_entity.type
_entity.pdbx_description
1 polymer ?
#
loop_
_entity_poly.entity_id
_entity_poly.type
_entity_poly.pdbx_seq_one_letter_code
_entity_poly.pdbx_strand_id
1 'polypeptide(L)' 'MSRISSEKIDEIRSSVNIVHYISQFVNLKKAGANYKGLCPFHTEKTPSFMVSPSKQI' A
#
# COMPACT_ATOMS: atom_id res chain seq x y z
N MET A 1 -16.85 20.63 1.86
CA MET A 1 -17.40 19.49 2.62
C MET A 1 -17.10 18.21 1.84
N SER A 2 -16.65 17.15 2.52
CA SER A 2 -16.47 15.84 1.88
C SER A 2 -17.81 15.35 1.33
N ARG A 3 -17.84 14.91 0.06
CA ARG A 3 -19.04 14.39 -0.61
C ARG A 3 -19.37 12.94 -0.23
N ILE A 4 -18.52 12.31 0.57
CA ILE A 4 -18.59 10.90 0.96
C ILE A 4 -18.43 10.83 2.48
N SER A 5 -19.27 10.00 3.13
CA SER A 5 -19.21 9.79 4.57
C SER A 5 -17.95 9.01 4.97
N SER A 6 -17.51 9.19 6.22
CA SER A 6 -16.36 8.48 6.78
C SER A 6 -16.57 6.96 6.76
N GLU A 7 -17.77 6.48 7.09
CA GLU A 7 -18.05 5.04 7.10
C GLU A 7 -17.86 4.45 5.70
N LYS A 8 -18.30 5.17 4.67
CA LYS A 8 -18.16 4.70 3.29
C LYS A 8 -16.70 4.69 2.84
N ILE A 9 -15.88 5.64 3.30
CA ILE A 9 -14.43 5.64 3.03
C ILE A 9 -13.76 4.43 3.66
N ASP A 10 -14.11 4.09 4.89
CA ASP A 10 -13.49 2.97 5.61
C ASP A 10 -13.96 1.61 5.07
N GLU A 11 -15.21 1.51 4.60
CA GLU A 11 -15.72 0.36 3.84
C GLU A 11 -14.88 0.14 2.58
N ILE A 12 -14.65 1.20 1.80
CA ILE A 12 -13.84 1.12 0.58
C ILE A 12 -12.41 0.69 0.91
N ARG A 13 -11.76 1.31 1.90
CA ARG A 13 -10.39 0.95 2.32
C ARG A 13 -10.30 -0.52 2.72
N SER A 14 -11.25 -1.01 3.50
CA SER A 14 -11.27 -2.40 3.98
C SER A 14 -11.56 -3.42 2.87
N SER A 15 -12.25 -3.01 1.81
CA SER A 15 -12.56 -3.87 0.66
C SER A 15 -11.37 -4.09 -0.28
N VAL A 16 -10.34 -3.26 -0.21
CA VAL A 16 -9.20 -3.28 -1.13
C VAL A 16 -8.02 -4.02 -0.50
N ASN A 17 -7.46 -5.00 -1.21
CA ASN A 17 -6.18 -5.57 -0.84
C ASN A 17 -5.04 -4.63 -1.24
N ILE A 18 -4.50 -3.89 -0.27
CA ILE A 18 -3.45 -2.89 -0.50
C ILE A 18 -2.20 -3.45 -1.19
N VAL A 19 -1.78 -4.68 -0.85
CA VAL A 19 -0.60 -5.30 -1.49
C VAL A 19 -0.86 -5.55 -2.95
N HIS A 20 -2.03 -6.10 -3.28
CA HIS A 20 -2.40 -6.39 -4.66
C HIS A 20 -2.46 -5.10 -5.49
N TYR A 21 -3.12 -4.08 -4.97
CA TYR A 21 -3.25 -2.79 -5.66
C TYR A 21 -1.89 -2.13 -5.91
N ILE A 22 -1.03 -2.04 -4.89
CA ILE A 22 0.29 -1.40 -5.05
C ILE A 22 1.22 -2.23 -5.95
N SER A 23 1.09 -3.57 -5.96
CA SER A 23 1.90 -4.46 -6.81
C SER A 23 1.70 -4.22 -8.31
N GLN A 24 0.63 -3.53 -8.71
CA GLN A 24 0.42 -3.10 -10.10
C GLN A 24 1.39 -1.99 -10.54
N PHE A 25 1.98 -1.27 -9.57
CA PHE A 25 2.85 -0.11 -9.81
C PHE A 25 4.29 -0.33 -9.33
N VAL A 26 4.46 -1.08 -8.24
CA VAL A 26 5.77 -1.31 -7.61
C VAL A 26 6.01 -2.80 -7.52
N ASN A 27 7.20 -3.25 -7.93
CA ASN A 27 7.60 -4.64 -7.73
C ASN A 27 7.88 -4.88 -6.23
N LEU A 28 6.93 -5.51 -5.56
CA LEU A 28 6.99 -5.83 -4.13
C LEU A 28 7.48 -7.25 -3.90
N LYS A 29 8.41 -7.41 -2.97
CA LYS A 29 8.88 -8.71 -2.48
C LYS A 29 8.52 -8.88 -1.01
N LYS A 30 8.15 -10.10 -0.61
CA LYS A 30 7.84 -10.41 0.79
C LYS A 30 9.08 -10.22 1.67
N ALA A 31 8.91 -9.51 2.78
CA ALA A 31 9.94 -9.21 3.78
C ALA A 31 9.34 -9.39 5.18
N GLY A 32 9.39 -10.63 5.68
CA GLY A 32 8.72 -11.01 6.93
C GLY A 32 7.19 -10.91 6.80
N ALA A 33 6.58 -10.15 7.70
CA ALA A 33 5.13 -9.88 7.70
C ALA A 33 4.71 -8.79 6.70
N ASN A 34 5.66 -8.04 6.15
CA ASN A 34 5.43 -6.92 5.23
C ASN A 34 5.94 -7.27 3.83
N TYR A 35 5.76 -6.32 2.91
CA TYR A 35 6.30 -6.33 1.56
C TYR A 35 7.21 -5.13 1.37
N LYS A 36 8.24 -5.27 0.54
CA LYS A 36 9.25 -4.24 0.32
C LYS A 36 9.58 -4.09 -1.17
N GLY A 37 9.79 -2.86 -1.62
CA GLY A 37 10.16 -2.51 -3.00
C GLY A 37 11.00 -1.24 -3.09
N LEU A 38 11.38 -0.87 -4.31
CA LEU A 38 11.98 0.44 -4.59
C LEU A 38 10.90 1.53 -4.46
N CYS A 39 11.27 2.68 -3.90
CA CYS A 39 10.32 3.78 -3.77
C CYS A 39 10.01 4.39 -5.14
N PRO A 40 8.73 4.53 -5.52
CA PRO A 40 8.36 5.18 -6.79
C PRO A 40 8.54 6.72 -6.73
N PHE A 41 8.76 7.28 -5.54
CA PHE A 41 8.87 8.73 -5.33
C PHE A 41 10.31 9.24 -5.25
N HIS A 42 11.28 8.34 -5.06
CA HIS A 42 12.70 8.69 -4.97
C HIS A 42 13.52 7.76 -5.84
N THR A 43 14.46 8.31 -6.62
CA THR A 43 15.37 7.49 -7.43
C THR A 43 16.50 6.98 -6.55
N GLU A 44 16.36 5.75 -6.06
CA GLU A 44 17.32 5.08 -5.18
C GLU A 44 17.62 3.65 -5.65
N LYS A 45 18.74 3.09 -5.19
CA LYS A 45 19.14 1.71 -5.50
C LYS A 45 18.75 0.70 -4.41
N THR A 46 18.47 1.19 -3.21
CA THR A 46 18.10 0.39 -2.05
C THR A 46 16.60 0.37 -1.90
N PRO A 47 15.95 -0.79 -1.70
CA PRO A 47 14.53 -0.82 -1.40
C PRO A 47 14.26 -0.04 -0.10
N SER A 48 13.35 0.93 -0.12
CA SER A 48 12.92 1.68 1.07
C SER A 48 11.39 1.71 1.24
N PHE A 49 10.64 1.36 0.21
CA PHE A 49 9.18 1.37 0.25
C PHE A 49 8.65 0.09 0.89
N MET A 50 7.75 0.22 1.87
CA MET A 50 7.22 -0.89 2.65
C MET A 50 5.69 -0.87 2.66
N VAL A 51 5.08 -2.04 2.50
CA VAL A 51 3.63 -2.26 2.60
C VAL A 51 3.35 -3.28 3.68
N SER A 52 2.51 -2.93 4.64
CA SER A 52 2.04 -3.74 5.75
C SER A 52 0.55 -4.09 5.57
N PRO A 53 0.24 -5.34 5.20
CA PRO A 53 -1.15 -5.78 5.00
C PRO A 53 -2.01 -5.63 6.25
N SER A 54 -1.44 -5.88 7.43
CA SER A 54 -2.15 -5.79 8.71
C SER A 54 -2.50 -4.37 9.11
N LYS A 55 -1.68 -3.39 8.70
CA LYS A 55 -1.91 -1.97 8.96
C LYS A 55 -2.63 -1.26 7.82
N GLN A 56 -2.86 -1.94 6.69
CA GLN A 56 -3.45 -1.35 5.48
C GLN A 56 -2.70 -0.09 5.00
N ILE A 57 -1.36 -0.12 5.09
CA ILE A 57 -0.44 0.93 4.62
C ILE A 57 0.72 0.33 3.84
#